data_AF-B4QU63-F1
#
_entry.id   AF-B4QU63-F1
#
_cell.length_a   1.000
_cell.length_b   1.000
_cell.length_c   1.000
_cell.angle_alpha   90.00
_cell.angle_beta   90.00
_cell.angle_gamma   90.00
#
_symmetry.space_group_name_H-M   'P 1'
#
loop_
_entity.id
_entity.type
_entity.pdbx_description
1 polymer ?
#
loop_
_entity_poly.entity_id
_entity_poly.type
_entity_poly.pdbx_seq_one_letter_code
_entity_poly.pdbx_strand_id
1 'polypeptide(L)'
;MVYVNLLIGLGIATVVAFAYFNWNTVHRSPSSRQMLLNDRQIESRSLDDLCTICLDPLSGLMVYLRCKHALHEKCFYQYQANGGRQCPVCRMKIDV
;
A
#
# COMPACT_ATOMS: atom_id res chain seq x y z
N MET A 1 -2.39 -28.31 35.68
CA MET A 1 -2.09 -29.02 34.42
C MET A 1 -2.97 -28.54 33.26
N VAL A 2 -4.30 -28.45 33.42
CA VAL A 2 -5.22 -27.99 32.35
C VAL A 2 -4.97 -26.54 31.90
N TYR A 3 -4.64 -25.64 32.84
CA TYR A 3 -4.43 -24.21 32.56
C TYR A 3 -3.22 -23.94 31.65
N VAL A 4 -2.14 -24.73 31.77
CA VAL A 4 -0.92 -24.56 30.97
C VAL A 4 -1.20 -24.88 29.50
N ASN A 5 -1.97 -25.93 29.22
CA ASN A 5 -2.36 -26.29 27.85
C ASN A 5 -3.29 -25.23 27.20
N LEU A 6 -4.13 -24.58 28.02
CA LEU A 6 -5.06 -23.56 27.56
C LEU A 6 -4.34 -22.26 27.17
N LEU A 7 -3.32 -21.86 27.95
CA LEU A 7 -2.45 -20.72 27.61
C LEU A 7 -1.63 -20.97 26.34
N ILE A 8 -1.09 -22.17 26.17
CA ILE A 8 -0.34 -22.55 24.96
C ILE A 8 -1.26 -22.51 23.72
N GLY A 9 -2.51 -22.99 23.84
CA GLY A 9 -3.49 -22.95 22.75
C GLY A 9 -3.87 -21.53 22.31
N LEU A 10 -4.07 -20.61 23.27
CA LEU A 10 -4.37 -19.20 22.97
C LEU A 10 -3.16 -18.48 22.34
N GLY A 11 -1.94 -18.80 22.79
CA GLY A 11 -0.72 -18.28 22.18
C GLY A 11 -0.58 -18.68 20.72
N ILE A 12 -0.82 -19.95 20.40
CA ILE A 12 -0.75 -20.45 19.02
C ILE A 12 -1.84 -19.81 18.15
N ALA A 13 -3.08 -19.72 18.66
CA ALA A 13 -4.19 -19.12 17.92
C ALA A 13 -3.95 -17.64 17.58
N THR A 14 -3.35 -16.88 18.50
CA THR A 14 -3.04 -15.46 18.27
C THR A 14 -1.87 -15.26 17.30
N VAL A 15 -0.80 -16.05 17.41
CA VAL A 15 0.32 -16.03 16.44
C VAL A 15 -0.16 -16.41 15.04
N VAL A 16 -0.99 -17.44 14.94
CA VAL A 16 -1.60 -17.87 13.66
C VAL A 16 -2.52 -16.78 13.11
N ALA A 17 -3.43 -16.22 13.93
CA ALA A 17 -4.33 -15.14 13.49
C ALA A 17 -3.56 -13.88 13.06
N PHE A 18 -2.49 -13.51 13.78
CA PHE A 18 -1.63 -12.38 13.42
C PHE A 18 -0.85 -12.65 12.13
N ALA A 19 -0.31 -13.86 11.96
CA ALA A 19 0.32 -14.27 10.71
C ALA A 19 -0.68 -14.24 9.55
N TYR A 20 -1.91 -14.73 9.73
CA TYR A 20 -2.98 -14.66 8.73
C TYR A 20 -3.39 -13.21 8.40
N PHE A 21 -3.50 -12.34 9.40
CA PHE A 21 -3.85 -10.93 9.19
C PHE A 21 -2.74 -10.17 8.46
N ASN A 22 -1.48 -10.41 8.84
CA ASN A 22 -0.30 -9.83 8.19
C ASN A 22 -0.13 -10.39 6.76
N TRP A 23 -0.40 -11.68 6.56
CA TRP A 23 -0.46 -12.33 5.25
C TRP A 23 -1.57 -11.72 4.39
N ASN A 24 -2.75 -11.42 4.94
CA ASN A 24 -3.85 -10.80 4.21
C ASN A 24 -3.52 -9.34 3.79
N THR A 25 -2.73 -8.62 4.58
CA THR A 25 -2.22 -7.30 4.19
C THR A 25 -1.07 -7.36 3.18
N VAL A 26 -0.27 -8.43 3.19
CA VAL A 26 0.83 -8.68 2.22
C VAL A 26 0.33 -9.29 0.90
N HIS A 27 -0.74 -10.09 0.93
CA HIS A 27 -1.27 -10.81 -0.22
C HIS A 27 -2.34 -10.04 -1.01
N ARG A 28 -2.62 -8.77 -0.65
CA ARG A 28 -3.30 -7.84 -1.56
C ARG A 28 -2.31 -7.20 -2.54
N SER A 29 -1.43 -8.01 -3.11
CA SER A 29 -0.66 -7.70 -4.30
C SER A 29 -1.43 -8.28 -5.49
N PRO A 30 -1.87 -7.45 -6.45
CA PRO A 30 -2.20 -8.00 -7.75
C PRO A 30 -0.89 -8.43 -8.41
N SER A 31 -0.90 -9.68 -8.87
CA SER A 31 -0.17 -10.12 -10.05
C SER A 31 1.37 -9.99 -10.04
N SER A 32 2.02 -10.72 -9.14
CA SER A 32 3.31 -11.35 -9.45
C SER A 32 3.09 -12.62 -10.29
N ARG A 33 2.50 -12.47 -11.48
CA ARG A 33 2.63 -13.45 -12.55
C ARG A 33 3.32 -12.74 -13.71
N GLN A 34 4.43 -13.34 -14.12
CA GLN A 34 5.09 -13.15 -15.41
C GLN A 34 6.14 -12.03 -15.47
N MET A 35 7.34 -12.37 -14.99
CA MET A 35 8.51 -12.15 -15.86
C MET A 35 8.31 -13.02 -17.10
N LEU A 36 7.97 -12.41 -18.23
CA LEU A 36 8.59 -12.67 -19.52
C LEU A 36 8.06 -11.61 -20.51
N LEU A 37 9.03 -10.96 -21.16
CA LEU A 37 8.89 -9.88 -22.11
C LEU A 37 7.81 -10.17 -23.16
N ASN A 38 6.77 -9.34 -23.21
CA ASN A 38 6.02 -9.12 -24.44
C ASN A 38 5.60 -7.64 -24.53
N ASP A 39 6.36 -6.94 -25.35
CA ASP A 39 6.13 -5.64 -25.97
C ASP A 39 4.64 -5.42 -26.35
N ARG A 40 4.09 -4.26 -25.97
CA ARG A 40 3.09 -3.45 -26.73
C ARG A 40 1.56 -3.58 -26.56
N GLN A 41 0.96 -4.40 -25.71
CA GLN A 41 -0.51 -4.34 -25.60
C GLN A 41 -1.03 -4.73 -24.20
N ILE A 42 -1.94 -3.91 -23.66
CA ILE A 42 -2.67 -4.07 -22.38
C ILE A 42 -1.80 -3.63 -21.19
N GLU A 43 -1.96 -2.45 -20.60
CA GLU A 43 -3.16 -2.00 -19.90
C GLU A 43 -3.19 -0.46 -19.83
N SER A 44 -3.85 0.15 -20.81
CA SER A 44 -4.38 1.50 -20.74
C SER A 44 -5.53 1.57 -19.72
N ARG A 45 -5.25 1.19 -18.47
CA ARG A 45 -6.02 1.64 -17.31
C ARG A 45 -5.13 2.68 -16.69
N SER A 46 -5.48 3.94 -16.97
CA SER A 46 -5.03 5.14 -16.26
C SER A 46 -4.02 4.84 -15.15
N LEU A 47 -2.73 4.93 -15.46
CA LEU A 47 -1.65 5.05 -14.46
C LEU A 47 -1.92 6.20 -13.48
N ASP A 48 -2.86 7.08 -13.81
CA ASP A 48 -3.42 8.16 -13.00
C ASP A 48 -4.23 7.65 -11.78
N ASP A 49 -4.64 6.38 -11.76
CA ASP A 49 -5.47 5.81 -10.68
C ASP A 49 -4.67 5.02 -9.62
N LEU A 50 -3.33 5.03 -9.70
CA LEU A 50 -2.45 4.35 -8.75
C LEU A 50 -1.63 5.35 -7.92
N CYS A 51 -1.48 5.07 -6.63
CA CYS A 51 -0.73 5.93 -5.73
C CYS A 51 0.75 5.64 -5.88
N THR A 52 1.56 6.64 -6.24
CA THR A 52 2.99 6.41 -6.52
C THR A 52 3.84 6.10 -5.28
N ILE A 53 3.27 6.19 -4.08
CA ILE A 53 3.96 5.89 -2.81
C ILE A 53 3.78 4.42 -2.42
N CYS A 54 2.54 3.92 -2.45
CA CYS A 54 2.22 2.54 -2.05
C CYS A 54 1.92 1.60 -3.23
N LEU A 55 1.81 2.14 -4.44
CA LEU A 55 1.46 1.43 -5.68
C LEU A 55 0.09 0.73 -5.65
N ASP A 56 -0.79 1.17 -4.73
CA ASP A 56 -2.17 0.69 -4.61
C ASP A 56 -3.15 1.59 -5.38
N PRO A 57 -4.31 1.05 -5.80
CA PRO A 57 -5.36 1.86 -6.43
C PRO A 57 -5.85 2.98 -5.51
N LEU A 58 -6.13 4.14 -6.10
CA LEU A 58 -6.75 5.29 -5.46
C LEU A 58 -8.22 5.00 -5.13
N SER A 59 -8.45 4.17 -4.12
CA SER A 59 -9.78 3.94 -3.55
C SER A 59 -9.89 4.62 -2.18
N GLY A 60 -10.73 5.65 -2.05
CA GLY A 60 -11.06 6.29 -0.78
C GLY A 60 -10.54 7.73 -0.61
N LEU A 61 -9.96 8.03 0.56
CA LEU A 61 -9.46 9.36 0.91
C LEU A 61 -8.17 9.69 0.16
N MET A 62 -8.29 10.59 -0.81
CA MET A 62 -7.20 11.05 -1.67
C MET A 62 -7.01 12.55 -1.55
N VAL A 63 -5.74 12.95 -1.54
CA VAL A 63 -5.31 14.34 -1.53
C VAL A 63 -4.81 14.68 -2.92
N TYR A 64 -5.44 15.68 -3.53
CA TYR A 64 -4.98 16.26 -4.78
C TYR A 64 -4.00 17.39 -4.51
N LEU A 65 -2.80 17.27 -5.07
CA LEU A 65 -1.82 18.34 -5.03
C LEU A 65 -2.14 19.39 -6.10
N ARG A 66 -1.56 20.60 -5.97
CA ARG A 66 -1.69 21.65 -7.00
C ARG A 66 -1.14 21.25 -8.36
N CYS A 67 -0.19 20.31 -8.39
CA CYS A 67 0.33 19.71 -9.61
C CYS A 67 -0.61 18.66 -10.24
N LYS A 68 -1.85 18.53 -9.75
CA LYS A 68 -2.89 17.59 -10.20
C LYS A 68 -2.60 16.11 -9.98
N HIS A 69 -1.54 15.77 -9.26
CA HIS A 69 -1.28 14.39 -8.84
C HIS A 69 -2.06 14.08 -7.56
N ALA A 70 -2.67 12.90 -7.54
CA ALA A 70 -3.43 12.41 -6.41
C ALA A 70 -2.63 11.34 -5.66
N LEU A 71 -2.73 11.37 -4.34
CA LEU A 71 -2.07 10.42 -3.43
C LEU A 71 -3.06 10.07 -2.33
N HIS A 72 -2.93 8.89 -1.71
CA HIS A 72 -3.71 8.62 -0.50
C HIS A 72 -3.30 9.59 0.61
N GLU A 73 -4.28 10.04 1.40
CA GLU A 73 -4.04 10.95 2.53
C GLU A 73 -3.00 10.40 3.51
N LYS A 74 -3.10 9.12 3.86
CA LYS A 74 -2.11 8.42 4.71
C LYS A 74 -0.71 8.45 4.12
N CYS A 75 -0.60 8.18 2.82
CA CYS A 75 0.68 8.17 2.10
C CYS A 75 1.28 9.59 2.05
N PHE A 76 0.45 10.60 1.85
CA PHE A 76 0.86 12.00 1.88
C PHE A 76 1.39 12.42 3.26
N TYR A 77 0.69 12.09 4.35
CA TYR A 77 1.17 12.40 5.70
C TYR A 77 2.48 11.68 6.05
N GLN A 78 2.60 10.40 5.71
CA GLN A 78 3.85 9.66 5.90
C GLN A 78 4.99 10.27 5.10
N TYR A 79 4.72 10.68 3.86
CA TYR A 79 5.69 11.33 3.01
C TYR A 79 6.17 12.67 3.59
N GLN A 80 5.24 13.50 4.09
CA GLN A 80 5.57 14.76 4.74
C GLN A 80 6.32 14.57 6.06
N ALA A 81 5.92 13.58 6.87
CA ALA A 81 6.61 13.21 8.11
C ALA A 81 8.06 12.76 7.86
N ASN A 82 8.32 12.10 6.73
CA ASN A 82 9.66 11.72 6.29
C ASN A 82 10.47 12.89 5.68
N GLY A 83 9.96 14.13 5.75
CA GLY A 83 10.62 15.33 5.24
C GLY A 83 10.37 15.61 3.76
N GLY A 84 9.45 14.87 3.13
CA GLY A 84 9.06 15.08 1.74
C GLY A 84 8.31 16.40 1.56
N ARG A 85 8.91 17.35 0.83
CA ARG A 85 8.33 18.67 0.52
C ARG A 85 8.03 18.87 -0.97
N GLN A 86 8.16 17.82 -1.77
CA GLN A 86 8.01 17.86 -3.21
C GLN A 86 7.11 16.72 -3.68
N CYS A 87 6.35 16.93 -4.75
CA CYS A 87 5.51 15.88 -5.30
C CYS A 87 6.39 14.68 -5.73
N PRO A 88 6.05 13.44 -5.35
CA PRO A 88 6.82 12.25 -5.75
C PRO A 88 6.76 12.00 -7.26
N VAL A 89 5.74 12.51 -7.95
CA VAL A 89 5.54 12.33 -9.40
C VAL A 89 6.31 13.37 -10.20
N CYS A 90 6.09 14.66 -9.93
CA CYS A 90 6.64 15.76 -10.75
C CYS A 90 7.69 16.61 -10.05
N ARG A 91 8.01 16.33 -8.79
CA ARG A 91 9.00 17.07 -7.97
C ARG A 91 8.69 18.56 -7.75
N MET A 92 7.48 19.01 -8.10
CA MET A 92 6.99 20.35 -7.77
C MET A 92 6.86 20.50 -6.26
N LYS A 93 7.21 21.67 -5.71
CA LYS A 93 7.06 21.95 -4.28
C LYS A 93 5.59 21.79 -3.86
N ILE A 94 5.40 21.15 -2.72
CA ILE A 94 4.09 20.98 -2.11
C ILE A 94 3.82 22.26 -1.31
N ASP A 95 3.24 23.25 -1.97
CA ASP A 95 2.71 24.44 -1.32
C ASP A 95 1.25 24.15 -0.93
N VAL A 96 1.04 23.90 0.37
CA VAL A 96 -0.26 23.69 1.01
C VAL A 96 -1.03 25.01 1.03
#